data_AF-A0A554IQA4-F1
#
_entry.id   AF-A0A554IQA4-F1
#
_cell.length_a   1.000
_cell.length_b   1.000
_cell.length_c   1.000
_cell.angle_alpha   90.00
_cell.angle_beta   90.00
_cell.angle_gamma   90.00
#
_symmetry.space_group_name_H-M   'P 1'
#
loop_
_entity.id
_entity.type
_entity.pdbx_description
1 polymer ?
#
loop_
_entity_poly.entity_id
_entity_poly.type
_entity_poly.pdbx_seq_one_letter_code
_entity_poly.pdbx_strand_id
1 'polypeptide(L)'
;MQLTKGMYGSEFRRQSDLFGLRCGQMRSGTGKLTHNSGWYSAAGEKLGFGDLSKDDLLRVSAELDDGELFIVLGEQDSFWNFVTRPGIIGSQAQTKPDVEAPGREYVAAKCMILVQKGQVHFVNDYEPTGRTGLHFPHLSQEDAQRIIASVAS
;
A
#
# COMPACT_ATOMS: atom_id res chain seq x y z
N MET A 1 2.29 -5.46 16.51
CA MET A 1 3.43 -4.63 16.08
C MET A 1 2.87 -3.30 15.62
N GLN A 2 3.33 -2.15 16.12
CA GLN A 2 2.81 -0.85 15.70
C GLN A 2 3.35 -0.44 14.31
N LEU A 3 2.50 -0.09 13.34
CA LEU A 3 2.83 0.38 11.99
C LEU A 3 3.29 1.85 11.99
N THR A 4 4.27 2.20 12.83
CA THR A 4 4.76 3.58 13.03
C THR A 4 6.19 3.80 12.55
N LYS A 5 6.75 2.87 11.76
CA LYS A 5 7.98 3.13 10.99
C LYS A 5 8.15 2.11 9.89
N GLY A 6 7.95 2.56 8.66
CA GLY A 6 8.14 1.78 7.46
C GLY A 6 9.57 1.35 7.19
N MET A 7 9.69 0.33 6.35
CA MET A 7 10.93 -0.27 5.83
C MET A 7 11.70 0.67 4.86
N TYR A 8 11.47 1.98 4.92
CA TYR A 8 12.12 2.93 4.04
C TYR A 8 13.59 3.09 4.44
N GLY A 9 14.52 2.89 3.50
CA GLY A 9 15.96 2.74 3.77
C GLY A 9 16.44 1.29 4.01
N SER A 10 15.55 0.28 4.01
CA SER A 10 15.93 -1.14 4.05
C SER A 10 15.76 -1.86 2.70
N GLU A 11 15.63 -1.13 1.58
CA GLU A 11 15.36 -1.66 0.23
C GLU A 11 16.43 -2.67 -0.25
N PHE A 12 17.64 -2.59 0.32
CA PHE A 12 18.76 -3.47 0.01
C PHE A 12 18.92 -4.65 0.99
N ARG A 13 18.09 -4.74 2.03
CA ARG A 13 18.13 -5.84 3.00
C ARG A 13 17.37 -7.04 2.41
N ARG A 14 18.01 -8.21 2.42
CA ARG A 14 17.43 -9.47 1.92
C ARG A 14 16.37 -10.07 2.85
N GLN A 15 16.30 -9.61 4.10
CA GLN A 15 15.35 -10.10 5.09
C GLN A 15 14.03 -9.34 4.96
N SER A 16 12.93 -10.05 5.15
CA SER A 16 11.58 -9.47 5.14
C SER A 16 11.21 -9.02 6.56
N ASP A 17 10.76 -7.77 6.66
CA ASP A 17 10.54 -7.04 7.91
C ASP A 17 9.08 -6.59 8.14
N LEU A 18 8.19 -6.76 7.16
CA LEU A 18 6.76 -6.40 7.27
C LEU A 18 5.86 -7.48 6.67
N PHE A 19 5.27 -8.35 7.49
CA PHE A 19 4.33 -9.41 7.08
C PHE A 19 4.87 -10.33 5.96
N GLY A 20 6.17 -10.61 5.93
CA GLY A 20 6.76 -11.42 4.86
C GLY A 20 6.92 -10.67 3.52
N LEU A 21 6.63 -9.36 3.46
CA LEU A 21 6.84 -8.50 2.31
C LEU A 21 8.30 -8.01 2.24
N ARG A 22 8.77 -7.77 1.02
CA ARG A 22 10.07 -7.14 0.75
C ARG A 22 9.85 -5.82 0.00
N CYS A 23 10.50 -4.76 0.47
CA CYS A 23 10.47 -3.49 -0.23
C CYS A 23 11.05 -3.65 -1.65
N GLY A 24 10.36 -3.10 -2.65
CA GLY A 24 10.69 -3.24 -4.07
C GLY A 24 10.39 -4.61 -4.68
N GLN A 25 9.62 -5.49 -4.02
CA GLN A 25 9.31 -6.80 -4.59
C GLN A 25 8.58 -6.68 -5.93
N MET A 26 9.08 -7.36 -6.95
CA MET A 26 8.46 -7.48 -8.26
C MET A 26 8.03 -8.93 -8.50
N ARG A 27 6.83 -9.12 -9.03
CA ARG A 27 6.23 -10.44 -9.27
C ARG A 27 5.89 -10.59 -10.75
N SER A 28 6.36 -11.68 -11.34
CA SER A 28 5.98 -12.08 -12.70
C SER A 28 4.69 -12.93 -12.67
N GLY A 29 3.75 -12.60 -13.57
CA GLY A 29 2.63 -13.45 -13.95
C GLY A 29 1.31 -13.26 -13.21
N THR A 30 0.41 -14.20 -13.49
CA THR A 30 -0.85 -14.56 -12.83
C THR A 30 -1.25 -13.79 -11.58
N GLY A 31 -0.58 -14.15 -10.48
CA GLY A 31 -0.97 -13.91 -9.08
C GLY A 31 -0.95 -12.46 -8.61
N LYS A 32 -0.41 -11.55 -9.42
CA LYS A 32 -0.26 -10.13 -9.07
C LYS A 32 -1.62 -9.43 -9.06
N LEU A 33 -1.96 -8.78 -7.95
CA LEU A 33 -3.14 -7.92 -7.83
C LEU A 33 -2.79 -6.46 -8.06
N THR A 34 -1.64 -6.01 -7.55
CA THR A 34 -1.22 -4.62 -7.68
C THR A 34 0.19 -4.56 -8.26
N HIS A 35 0.48 -3.52 -9.04
CA HIS A 35 1.80 -3.29 -9.61
C HIS A 35 2.49 -2.11 -8.93
N ASN A 36 3.74 -2.32 -8.50
CA ASN A 36 4.65 -1.31 -7.94
C ASN A 36 3.93 -0.32 -7.00
N SER A 37 3.09 -0.85 -6.12
CA SER A 37 2.17 -0.06 -5.31
C SER A 37 2.85 0.39 -4.04
N GLY A 38 2.56 1.60 -3.58
CA GLY A 38 3.04 2.08 -2.28
C GLY A 38 2.15 1.56 -1.14
N TRP A 39 2.79 1.25 -0.02
CA TRP A 39 2.14 0.73 1.19
C TRP A 39 2.28 1.77 2.30
N TYR A 40 1.22 2.03 3.05
CA TYR A 40 1.16 3.12 4.02
C TYR A 40 0.42 2.73 5.30
N SER A 41 0.75 3.40 6.41
CA SER A 41 -0.02 3.35 7.65
C SER A 41 -1.21 4.32 7.60
N ALA A 42 -2.11 4.23 8.58
CA ALA A 42 -3.23 5.17 8.75
C ALA A 42 -2.78 6.64 8.96
N ALA A 43 -1.57 6.86 9.49
CA ALA A 43 -1.00 8.20 9.63
C ALA A 43 -0.52 8.79 8.29
N GLY A 44 -0.49 7.96 7.24
CA GLY A 44 0.05 8.33 5.95
C GLY A 44 1.57 8.18 5.86
N GLU A 45 2.18 7.42 6.76
CA GLU A 45 3.62 7.09 6.69
C GLU A 45 3.84 5.92 5.73
N LYS A 46 4.83 6.03 4.85
CA LYS A 46 5.16 5.01 3.87
C LYS A 46 5.84 3.83 4.55
N LEU A 47 5.24 2.66 4.40
CA LEU A 47 5.71 1.39 4.93
C LEU A 47 6.68 0.69 3.97
N GLY A 48 6.48 0.86 2.67
CA GLY A 48 7.28 0.23 1.61
C GLY A 48 6.62 0.39 0.24
N PHE A 49 7.10 -0.36 -0.74
CA PHE A 49 6.47 -0.45 -2.06
C PHE A 49 6.74 -1.79 -2.73
N GLY A 50 5.92 -2.15 -3.71
CA GLY A 50 6.11 -3.34 -4.55
C GLY A 50 4.80 -3.96 -5.03
N ASP A 51 4.91 -5.07 -5.75
CA ASP A 51 3.78 -5.86 -6.22
C ASP A 51 3.14 -6.65 -5.07
N LEU A 52 1.82 -6.59 -4.94
CA LEU A 52 1.07 -7.41 -3.97
C LEU A 52 0.26 -8.49 -4.67
N SER A 53 0.20 -9.66 -4.06
CA SER A 53 -0.69 -10.77 -4.42
C SER A 53 -1.85 -10.89 -3.43
N LYS A 54 -2.82 -11.76 -3.74
CA LYS A 54 -3.93 -12.07 -2.83
C LYS A 54 -3.42 -12.58 -1.47
N ASP A 55 -2.48 -13.52 -1.51
CA ASP A 55 -1.97 -14.18 -0.32
C ASP A 55 -1.21 -13.21 0.57
N ASP A 56 -0.57 -12.19 -0.02
CA ASP A 56 0.05 -11.10 0.72
C ASP A 56 -1.00 -10.30 1.50
N LEU A 57 -2.08 -9.86 0.84
CA LEU A 57 -3.16 -9.09 1.49
C LEU A 57 -3.84 -9.89 2.60
N LEU A 58 -4.08 -11.18 2.37
CA LEU A 58 -4.66 -12.06 3.38
C LEU A 58 -3.73 -12.23 4.58
N ARG A 59 -2.43 -12.42 4.35
CA ARG A 59 -1.44 -12.51 5.43
C ARG A 59 -1.39 -11.22 6.24
N VAL A 60 -1.30 -10.07 5.57
CA VAL A 60 -1.33 -8.75 6.22
C VAL A 60 -2.59 -8.61 7.08
N SER A 61 -3.76 -8.96 6.55
CA SER A 61 -5.02 -8.90 7.32
C SER A 61 -5.02 -9.82 8.54
N ALA A 62 -4.35 -10.98 8.48
CA ALA A 62 -4.31 -11.93 9.59
C ALA A 62 -3.33 -11.51 10.70
N GLU A 63 -2.27 -10.78 10.33
CA GLU A 63 -1.16 -10.41 11.23
C GLU A 63 -1.26 -8.96 11.76
N LEU A 64 -2.15 -8.13 11.21
CA LEU A 64 -2.42 -6.76 11.69
C LEU A 64 -2.92 -6.74 13.15
N ASP A 65 -2.43 -5.78 13.92
CA ASP A 65 -2.98 -5.51 15.26
C ASP A 65 -4.36 -4.82 15.17
N ASP A 66 -5.12 -4.89 16.26
CA ASP A 66 -6.40 -4.19 16.36
C ASP A 66 -6.18 -2.66 16.32
N GLY A 67 -6.96 -1.96 15.49
CA GLY A 67 -6.86 -0.50 15.33
C GLY A 67 -5.84 -0.04 14.29
N GLU A 68 -5.11 -0.97 13.65
CA GLU A 68 -4.16 -0.65 12.60
C GLU A 68 -4.74 -0.79 11.20
N LEU A 69 -4.20 0.00 10.26
CA LEU A 69 -4.54 -0.07 8.84
C LEU A 69 -3.28 -0.22 8.01
N PHE A 70 -3.36 -1.12 7.02
CA PHE A 70 -2.41 -1.19 5.93
C PHE A 70 -3.11 -0.70 4.66
N ILE A 71 -2.64 0.43 4.14
CA ILE A 71 -3.25 1.17 3.04
C ILE A 71 -2.39 1.02 1.80
N VAL A 72 -3.00 0.67 0.67
CA VAL A 72 -2.32 0.53 -0.62
C VAL A 72 -2.74 1.66 -1.55
N LEU A 73 -1.77 2.33 -2.14
CA LEU A 73 -1.94 3.33 -3.19
C LEU A 73 -1.42 2.77 -4.52
N GLY A 74 -2.02 3.19 -5.64
CA GLY A 74 -1.51 2.86 -6.97
C GLY A 74 -0.11 3.45 -7.23
N GLU A 75 0.63 2.88 -8.19
CA GLU A 75 1.99 3.36 -8.55
C GLU A 75 2.01 4.85 -8.91
N GLN A 76 0.99 5.33 -9.63
CA GLN A 76 0.85 6.74 -9.98
C GLN A 76 0.84 7.63 -8.73
N ASP A 77 0.03 7.27 -7.75
CA ASP A 77 -0.19 8.05 -6.53
C ASP A 77 0.85 7.80 -5.43
N SER A 78 1.76 6.84 -5.61
CA SER A 78 2.80 6.50 -4.62
C SER A 78 4.23 6.71 -5.10
N PHE A 79 4.43 6.90 -6.41
CA PHE A 79 5.73 7.11 -7.03
C PHE A 79 5.69 8.26 -8.05
N TRP A 80 4.88 8.15 -9.12
CA TRP A 80 4.97 9.10 -10.25
C TRP A 80 4.57 10.54 -9.92
N ASN A 81 3.59 10.75 -9.05
CA ASN A 81 3.20 12.09 -8.58
C ASN A 81 4.31 12.82 -7.79
N PHE A 82 5.37 12.09 -7.44
CA PHE A 82 6.39 12.50 -6.49
C PHE A 82 7.82 12.52 -7.07
N VAL A 83 8.01 12.01 -8.28
CA VAL A 83 9.28 12.05 -9.00
C VAL A 83 9.53 13.47 -9.51
N THR A 84 10.65 14.07 -9.11
CA THR A 84 11.03 15.44 -9.53
C THR A 84 11.77 15.49 -10.87
N ARG A 85 12.26 14.34 -11.37
CA ARG A 85 12.98 14.21 -12.63
C ARG A 85 12.49 12.99 -13.42
N PRO A 86 11.52 13.16 -14.35
CA PRO A 86 10.85 12.05 -15.04
C PRO A 86 11.73 11.25 -16.05
N GLY A 87 13.06 11.36 -15.98
CA GLY A 87 14.01 10.63 -16.83
C GLY A 87 14.82 9.54 -16.11
N ILE A 88 14.66 9.40 -14.80
CA ILE A 88 15.33 8.36 -14.00
C ILE A 88 14.23 7.47 -13.40
N ILE A 89 14.29 6.16 -13.66
CA ILE A 89 13.23 5.19 -13.32
C ILE A 89 13.64 4.40 -12.07
N GLY A 90 12.66 4.07 -11.23
CA GLY A 90 12.84 3.18 -10.08
C GLY A 90 13.58 3.84 -8.90
N SER A 91 14.34 3.06 -8.14
CA SER A 91 15.04 3.50 -6.91
C SER A 91 16.10 4.58 -7.12
N GLN A 92 16.38 4.96 -8.37
CA GLN A 92 17.29 6.05 -8.73
C GLN A 92 16.57 7.39 -8.91
N ALA A 93 15.23 7.41 -8.97
CA ALA A 93 14.46 8.63 -9.11
C ALA A 93 14.57 9.47 -7.83
N GLN A 94 14.96 10.75 -7.96
CA GLN A 94 14.89 11.69 -6.85
C GLN A 94 13.41 12.00 -6.55
N THR A 95 12.90 11.38 -5.49
CA THR A 95 11.60 11.70 -4.90
C THR A 95 11.76 12.87 -3.95
N LYS A 96 10.72 13.70 -3.83
CA LYS A 96 10.69 14.74 -2.79
C LYS A 96 10.65 14.09 -1.38
N PRO A 97 11.00 14.80 -0.30
CA PRO A 97 10.90 14.27 1.07
C PRO A 97 9.46 14.07 1.56
N ASP A 98 8.49 14.81 1.01
CA ASP A 98 7.05 14.76 1.34
C ASP A 98 6.33 13.47 0.85
N VAL A 99 7.09 12.54 0.28
CA VAL A 99 6.63 11.29 -0.35
C VAL A 99 6.57 10.13 0.65
N GLU A 100 7.40 10.22 1.69
CA GLU A 100 7.52 9.21 2.74
C GLU A 100 6.46 9.39 3.82
N ALA A 101 5.85 10.58 3.93
CA ALA A 101 4.76 10.86 4.85
C ALA A 101 3.80 11.90 4.25
N PRO A 102 3.09 11.62 3.14
CA PRO A 102 2.14 12.55 2.52
C PRO A 102 0.93 12.87 3.42
N GLY A 103 0.80 12.16 4.54
CA GLY A 103 -0.21 12.43 5.56
C GLY A 103 -1.52 11.68 5.33
N ARG A 104 -2.28 11.57 6.41
CA ARG A 104 -3.56 10.85 6.47
C ARG A 104 -4.54 11.24 5.37
N GLU A 105 -4.71 12.54 5.15
CA GLU A 105 -5.67 13.08 4.16
C GLU A 105 -5.34 12.58 2.75
N TYR A 106 -4.05 12.56 2.39
CA TYR A 106 -3.62 12.10 1.08
C TYR A 106 -3.87 10.60 0.89
N VAL A 107 -3.46 9.76 1.85
CA VAL A 107 -3.65 8.31 1.73
C VAL A 107 -5.14 7.93 1.75
N ALA A 108 -5.97 8.68 2.48
CA ALA A 108 -7.42 8.50 2.48
C ALA A 108 -8.06 8.87 1.13
N ALA A 109 -7.58 9.93 0.48
CA ALA A 109 -8.06 10.34 -0.84
C ALA A 109 -7.61 9.41 -1.99
N LYS A 110 -6.47 8.72 -1.80
CA LYS A 110 -5.83 7.89 -2.85
C LYS A 110 -5.87 6.39 -2.58
N CYS A 111 -6.57 5.98 -1.53
CA CYS A 111 -6.68 4.58 -1.12
C CYS A 111 -7.26 3.73 -2.27
N MET A 112 -6.51 2.70 -2.67
CA MET A 112 -6.91 1.70 -3.66
C MET A 112 -7.36 0.42 -2.97
N ILE A 113 -6.63 -0.02 -1.94
CA ILE A 113 -6.98 -1.18 -1.10
C ILE A 113 -6.80 -0.76 0.36
N LEU A 114 -7.80 -1.08 1.17
CA LEU A 114 -7.80 -0.92 2.61
C LEU A 114 -7.73 -2.29 3.27
N VAL A 115 -6.73 -2.52 4.11
CA VAL A 115 -6.61 -3.76 4.89
C VAL A 115 -6.74 -3.44 6.38
N GLN A 116 -7.63 -4.18 7.03
CA GLN A 116 -7.87 -4.19 8.46
C GLN A 116 -7.64 -5.62 8.98
N LYS A 117 -7.56 -5.78 10.30
CA LYS A 117 -7.48 -7.12 10.88
C LYS A 117 -8.66 -7.98 10.44
N GLY A 118 -8.36 -9.10 9.78
CA GLY A 118 -9.33 -10.05 9.24
C GLY A 118 -10.13 -9.56 8.03
N GLN A 119 -9.86 -8.37 7.48
CA GLN A 119 -10.64 -7.81 6.38
C GLN A 119 -9.77 -7.14 5.32
N VAL A 120 -10.12 -7.34 4.06
CA VAL A 120 -9.51 -6.69 2.89
C VAL A 120 -10.63 -6.10 2.06
N HIS A 121 -10.53 -4.82 1.73
CA HIS A 121 -11.51 -4.09 0.93
C HIS A 121 -10.84 -3.42 -0.28
N PHE A 122 -11.46 -3.51 -1.45
CA PHE A 122 -11.13 -2.63 -2.58
C PHE A 122 -11.87 -1.31 -2.43
N VAL A 123 -11.18 -0.21 -2.69
CA VAL A 123 -11.73 1.14 -2.52
C VAL A 123 -11.94 1.87 -3.85
N ASN A 124 -11.06 1.62 -4.82
CA ASN A 124 -11.27 2.08 -6.19
C ASN A 124 -11.60 0.90 -7.11
N ASP A 125 -12.21 1.22 -8.25
CA ASP A 125 -12.49 0.25 -9.32
C ASP A 125 -11.24 -0.02 -10.17
N TYR A 126 -10.05 -0.13 -9.57
CA TYR A 126 -8.90 -0.66 -10.29
C TYR A 126 -9.17 -2.14 -10.55
N GLU A 127 -9.94 -2.43 -11.60
CA GLU A 127 -10.10 -3.76 -12.15
C GLU A 127 -8.77 -4.13 -12.81
N PRO A 128 -7.98 -5.07 -12.25
CA PRO A 128 -6.97 -5.72 -13.05
C PRO A 128 -7.79 -6.55 -14.04
N THR A 129 -7.86 -6.06 -15.28
CA THR A 129 -8.52 -6.75 -16.40
C THR A 129 -8.19 -8.25 -16.34
N GLY A 130 -9.20 -9.07 -15.99
CA GLY A 130 -9.14 -10.52 -16.17
C GLY A 130 -9.07 -11.43 -14.94
N ARG A 131 -9.82 -11.19 -13.85
CA ARG A 131 -10.01 -12.23 -12.81
C ARG A 131 -11.47 -12.49 -12.44
N THR A 132 -12.02 -13.53 -13.05
CA THR A 132 -13.14 -14.31 -12.55
C THR A 132 -12.75 -14.98 -11.21
N GLY A 133 -13.56 -14.76 -10.15
CA GLY A 133 -13.56 -15.60 -8.94
C GLY A 133 -12.92 -15.03 -7.67
N LEU A 134 -12.63 -13.73 -7.60
CA LEU A 134 -12.01 -13.10 -6.43
C LEU A 134 -12.86 -11.91 -5.93
N HIS A 135 -13.67 -12.13 -4.90
CA HIS A 135 -14.55 -11.12 -4.32
C HIS A 135 -14.02 -10.69 -2.95
N PHE A 136 -13.09 -9.74 -2.92
CA PHE A 136 -12.99 -8.89 -1.73
C PHE A 136 -14.14 -7.88 -1.80
N PRO A 137 -14.81 -7.57 -0.68
CA PRO A 137 -15.85 -6.56 -0.65
C PRO A 137 -15.32 -5.22 -1.17
N HIS A 138 -16.18 -4.52 -1.90
CA HIS A 138 -15.91 -3.16 -2.34
C HIS A 138 -16.42 -2.19 -1.27
N LEU A 139 -15.61 -1.18 -0.98
CA LEU A 139 -15.88 -0.11 -0.04
C LEU A 139 -15.87 1.22 -0.81
N SER A 140 -16.83 2.09 -0.57
CA SER A 140 -16.81 3.41 -1.22
C SER A 140 -15.59 4.22 -0.78
N GLN A 141 -15.12 5.13 -1.63
CA GLN A 141 -14.04 6.05 -1.25
C GLN A 141 -14.39 6.84 0.02
N GLU A 142 -15.65 7.25 0.17
CA GLU A 142 -16.11 8.00 1.34
C GLU A 142 -16.04 7.16 2.62
N ASP A 143 -16.47 5.89 2.56
CA ASP A 143 -16.38 4.99 3.72
C ASP A 143 -14.92 4.69 4.06
N ALA A 144 -14.05 4.50 3.06
CA ALA A 144 -12.62 4.33 3.30
C ALA A 144 -12.00 5.55 4.00
N GLN A 145 -12.37 6.77 3.58
CA GLN A 145 -11.94 8.01 4.22
C GLN A 145 -12.43 8.09 5.67
N ARG A 146 -13.69 7.74 5.94
CA ARG A 146 -14.24 7.71 7.32
C ARG A 146 -13.50 6.71 8.20
N ILE A 147 -13.20 5.51 7.69
CA ILE A 147 -12.44 4.50 8.44
C ILE A 147 -11.03 5.01 8.76
N ILE A 148 -10.30 5.50 7.76
CA ILE A 148 -8.93 6.01 7.94
C ILE A 148 -8.91 7.20 8.92
N ALA A 149 -9.90 8.08 8.85
CA ALA A 149 -10.03 9.21 9.77
C ALA A 149 -10.30 8.79 11.23
N SER A 150 -10.96 7.66 11.45
CA SER A 150 -11.36 7.19 12.78
C SER A 150 -10.25 6.53 13.59
N VAL A 151 -9.11 6.18 12.97
CA VAL A 151 -7.94 5.66 13.68
C VAL A 151 -7.31 6.80 14.49
N ALA A 152 -7.12 6.59 15.79
CA ALA A 152 -6.46 7.56 16.65
C ALA A 152 -5.00 7.76 16.20
N SER A 153 -4.54 9.02 16.16
CA SER A 153 -3.15 9.38 15.87
C SER A 153 -2.26 9.17 17.09
#